data_AF-A0A3P7QFC8-F1
#
_entry.id   AF-A0A3P7QFC8-F1
#
_cell.length_a   1.000
_cell.length_b   1.000
_cell.length_c   1.000
_cell.angle_alpha   90.00
_cell.angle_beta   90.00
_cell.angle_gamma   90.00
#
_symmetry.space_group_name_H-M   'P 1'
#
loop_
_entity.id
_entity.type
_entity.pdbx_description
1 polymer ?
#
loop_
_entity_poly.entity_id
_entity_poly.type
_entity_poly.pdbx_seq_one_letter_code
_entity_poly.pdbx_strand_id
1 'polypeptide(L)'
;MNLIVFQLRNCNMYLQNIDESSTTKSKRKIQAAVEKKYGGIVNVICSESEFEFVISSTLYCDGGKGSIACIVFHLPLHKSKP
;
A
#
# COMPACT_ATOMS: atom_id res chain seq x y z
N MET A 1 -6.75 27.32 -5.07
CA MET A 1 -7.31 26.64 -3.88
C MET A 1 -8.03 25.39 -4.35
N ASN A 2 -7.31 24.28 -4.56
CA ASN A 2 -7.91 22.98 -4.87
C ASN A 2 -7.42 21.95 -3.84
N LEU A 3 -8.23 21.76 -2.79
CA LEU A 3 -8.14 20.64 -1.86
C LEU A 3 -8.80 19.42 -2.52
N ILE A 4 -8.06 18.63 -3.31
CA ILE A 4 -8.46 17.28 -3.70
C ILE A 4 -7.24 16.53 -4.21
N VAL A 5 -6.39 16.07 -3.27
CA VAL A 5 -5.99 14.67 -3.05
C VAL A 5 -5.28 14.70 -1.70
N PHE A 6 -5.83 14.03 -0.68
CA PHE A 6 -5.05 13.68 0.51
C PHE A 6 -4.04 12.62 0.06
N GLN A 7 -2.99 13.05 -0.66
CA GLN A 7 -1.87 12.17 -0.94
C GLN A 7 -1.33 11.70 0.42
N LEU A 8 -1.10 10.41 0.54
CA LEU A 8 -0.05 9.89 1.40
C LEU A 8 1.25 10.60 0.97
N ARG A 9 1.51 11.79 1.51
CA ARG A 9 2.54 12.73 1.01
C ARG A 9 3.98 12.21 1.14
N ASN A 10 4.19 11.00 1.63
CA ASN A 10 5.52 10.44 1.68
C ASN A 10 5.50 8.93 1.45
N CYS A 11 5.50 8.58 0.15
CA CYS A 11 5.51 7.20 -0.28
C CYS A 11 6.81 6.43 -0.01
N ASN A 12 7.81 7.11 0.53
CA ASN A 12 9.18 6.62 0.63
C ASN A 12 9.31 5.40 1.55
N MET A 13 8.51 5.31 2.62
CA MET A 13 8.66 4.24 3.60
C MET A 13 8.34 2.85 3.03
N TYR A 14 7.30 2.70 2.19
CA TYR A 14 6.95 1.39 1.63
C TYR A 14 7.92 0.99 0.53
N LEU A 15 8.37 1.95 -0.29
CA LEU A 15 9.41 1.71 -1.30
C LEU A 15 10.68 1.11 -0.69
N GLN A 16 11.11 1.63 0.46
CA GLN A 16 12.27 1.11 1.20
C GLN A 16 12.10 -0.30 1.75
N ASN A 17 10.85 -0.77 1.86
CA ASN A 17 10.53 -2.10 2.39
C ASN A 17 10.22 -3.12 1.28
N ILE A 18 10.33 -2.75 0.00
CA ILE A 18 10.27 -3.72 -1.11
C ILE A 18 11.55 -4.57 -1.09
N ASP A 19 11.36 -5.89 -1.00
CA ASP A 19 12.39 -6.91 -1.07
C ASP A 19 12.36 -7.57 -2.45
N GLU A 20 13.34 -7.22 -3.29
CA GLU A 20 13.47 -7.66 -4.68
C GLU A 20 13.60 -9.18 -4.83
N SER A 21 13.80 -9.95 -3.75
CA SER A 21 13.88 -11.41 -3.81
C SER A 21 12.53 -12.12 -3.79
N SER A 22 11.44 -11.45 -3.38
CA SER A 22 10.11 -12.08 -3.31
C SER A 22 8.97 -11.09 -3.06
N THR A 23 7.88 -11.23 -3.82
CA THR A 23 6.60 -10.53 -3.59
C THR A 23 6.03 -10.79 -2.19
N THR A 24 6.13 -12.02 -1.69
CA THR A 24 5.68 -12.41 -0.35
C THR A 24 6.47 -11.69 0.74
N LYS A 25 7.81 -11.62 0.61
CA LYS A 25 8.65 -10.89 1.57
C LYS A 25 8.35 -9.40 1.54
N SER A 26 8.25 -8.82 0.34
CA SER A 26 7.88 -7.42 0.14
C SER A 26 6.56 -7.10 0.84
N LYS A 27 5.51 -7.90 0.57
CA LYS A 27 4.19 -7.75 1.19
C LYS A 27 4.26 -7.71 2.71
N ARG A 28 4.97 -8.67 3.33
CA ARG A 28 5.09 -8.77 4.79
C ARG A 28 5.91 -7.64 5.41
N LYS A 29 7.03 -7.25 4.79
CA LYS A 29 7.86 -6.13 5.25
C LYS A 29 7.11 -4.82 5.20
N ILE A 30 6.43 -4.55 4.08
CA ILE A 30 5.63 -3.35 3.91
C ILE A 30 4.49 -3.30 4.93
N GLN A 31 3.70 -4.38 5.05
CA GLN A 31 2.60 -4.45 6.01
C GLN A 31 3.09 -4.15 7.44
N ALA A 32 4.13 -4.86 7.90
CA ALA A 32 4.68 -4.65 9.23
C ALA A 32 5.20 -3.22 9.45
N ALA A 33 5.89 -2.63 8.47
CA ALA A 33 6.42 -1.27 8.57
C ALA A 33 5.29 -0.22 8.62
N VAL A 34 4.26 -0.39 7.79
CA VAL A 34 3.12 0.54 7.71
C VAL A 34 2.27 0.47 8.98
N GLU A 35 1.88 -0.73 9.41
CA GLU A 35 1.07 -0.92 10.62
C GLU A 35 1.83 -0.42 11.86
N LYS A 36 3.15 -0.65 11.93
CA LYS A 36 3.99 -0.12 13.02
C LYS A 36 4.04 1.41 13.05
N LYS A 37 4.05 2.08 11.89
CA LYS A 37 4.20 3.54 11.81
C LYS A 37 2.89 4.29 11.97
N TYR A 38 1.82 3.81 11.34
CA TYR A 38 0.56 4.53 11.25
C TYR A 38 -0.55 3.90 12.10
N GLY A 39 -0.33 2.69 12.63
CA GLY A 39 -1.38 1.89 13.26
C GLY A 39 -2.41 1.38 12.24
N GLY A 40 -3.38 0.62 12.73
CA GLY A 40 -4.45 0.05 11.90
C GLY A 40 -4.01 -1.14 11.05
N ILE A 41 -4.95 -1.64 10.24
CA ILE A 41 -4.73 -2.75 9.31
C ILE A 41 -4.63 -2.18 7.90
N VAL A 42 -3.57 -2.55 7.18
CA VAL A 42 -3.41 -2.20 5.77
C VAL A 42 -3.47 -3.42 4.88
N ASN A 43 -3.90 -3.21 3.64
CA ASN A 43 -3.82 -4.20 2.59
C ASN A 43 -2.59 -3.89 1.73
N VAL A 44 -1.85 -4.94 1.41
CA VAL A 44 -0.67 -4.86 0.54
C VAL A 44 -0.80 -5.93 -0.54
N ILE A 45 -0.70 -5.50 -1.80
CA ILE A 45 -0.63 -6.38 -2.96
C ILE A 45 0.71 -6.12 -3.63
N CYS A 46 1.43 -7.17 -3.97
CA CYS A 46 2.70 -7.11 -4.69
C CYS A 46 2.67 -8.12 -5.83
N SER A 47 3.25 -7.74 -6.96
CA SER A 47 3.29 -8.55 -8.18
C SER A 47 4.63 -8.37 -8.90
N GLU A 48 5.08 -9.43 -9.58
CA GLU A 48 6.17 -9.40 -10.55
C GLU A 48 5.69 -9.12 -11.98
N SER A 49 4.38 -8.95 -12.15
CA SER A 49 3.72 -8.69 -13.43
C SER A 49 2.71 -7.55 -13.29
N GLU A 50 2.39 -6.92 -14.40
CA GLU A 50 1.38 -5.86 -14.45
C GLU A 50 0.00 -6.37 -13.99
N PHE A 51 -0.74 -5.53 -13.28
CA PHE A 51 -2.09 -5.82 -12.83
C PHE A 51 -2.88 -4.52 -12.67
N GLU A 52 -4.19 -4.61 -12.87
CA GLU A 52 -5.12 -3.50 -12.70
C GLU A 52 -6.14 -3.82 -11.61
N PHE A 53 -6.53 -2.80 -10.85
CA PHE A 53 -7.48 -2.95 -9.74
C PHE A 53 -8.16 -1.60 -9.44
N VAL A 54 -9.39 -1.64 -8.94
CA VAL A 54 -10.14 -0.46 -8.51
C VAL A 54 -10.36 -0.53 -7.00
N ILE A 55 -9.99 0.52 -6.27
CA ILE A 55 -10.25 0.63 -4.83
C ILE A 55 -10.91 1.96 -4.51
N SER A 56 -11.80 1.96 -3.52
CA SER A 56 -12.26 3.18 -2.86
C SER A 56 -11.52 3.33 -1.55
N SER A 57 -10.40 4.06 -1.55
CA SER A 57 -9.57 4.28 -0.36
C SER A 57 -9.13 5.74 -0.26
N THR A 58 -9.08 6.26 0.96
CA THR A 58 -8.53 7.58 1.27
C THR A 58 -7.03 7.54 1.55
N LEU A 59 -6.45 6.34 1.70
CA LEU A 59 -5.03 6.14 2.02
C LEU A 59 -4.47 5.10 1.06
N TYR A 60 -3.70 5.55 0.07
CA TYR A 60 -3.13 4.72 -0.98
C TYR A 60 -1.72 5.17 -1.35
N CYS A 61 -0.83 4.21 -1.58
CA CYS A 61 0.42 4.41 -2.31
C CYS A 61 0.78 3.18 -3.12
N ASP A 62 1.52 3.41 -4.17
CA ASP A 62 2.12 2.42 -5.05
C ASP A 62 3.60 2.69 -5.28
N GLY A 63 4.26 1.71 -5.88
CA GLY A 63 5.60 1.85 -6.40
C GLY A 63 6.28 0.50 -6.58
N GLY A 64 7.49 0.52 -7.13
CA GLY A 64 8.22 -0.69 -7.46
C GLY A 64 9.71 -0.60 -7.18
N LYS A 65 10.32 -1.79 -7.10
CA LYS A 65 11.77 -1.98 -6.99
C LYS A 65 12.14 -3.25 -7.75
N GLY A 66 13.05 -3.13 -8.72
CA GLY A 66 13.38 -4.22 -9.63
C GLY A 66 12.15 -4.68 -10.43
N SER A 67 11.87 -5.98 -10.41
CA SER A 67 10.68 -6.57 -11.06
C SER A 67 9.42 -6.52 -10.18
N ILE A 68 9.51 -6.10 -8.92
CA ILE A 68 8.37 -6.15 -7.99
C ILE A 68 7.71 -4.78 -7.90
N ALA A 69 6.43 -4.71 -8.23
CA ALA A 69 5.54 -3.59 -7.96
C ALA A 69 4.62 -3.93 -6.79
N CYS A 70 4.37 -2.97 -5.91
CA CYS A 70 3.49 -3.11 -4.77
C CYS A 70 2.54 -1.92 -4.64
N ILE A 71 1.36 -2.18 -4.10
CA ILE A 71 0.38 -1.19 -3.67
C ILE A 71 0.04 -1.41 -2.20
N VAL A 72 -0.21 -0.32 -1.49
CA VAL A 72 -0.63 -0.28 -0.09
C VAL A 72 -1.88 0.55 0.01
N PHE A 73 -2.90 0.04 0.68
CA PHE A 73 -4.12 0.81 0.90
C PHE A 73 -4.86 0.42 2.17
N HIS A 74 -5.57 1.37 2.76
CA HIS A 74 -6.59 1.06 3.76
C HIS A 74 -7.91 0.73 3.05
N LEU A 75 -8.56 -0.36 3.44
CA LEU A 75 -9.98 -0.46 3.16
C LEU A 75 -10.72 0.41 4.19
N PRO A 76 -11.65 1.27 3.77
CA PRO A 76 -12.59 1.83 4.72
C PRO A 76 -13.27 0.65 5.42
N LEU A 77 -13.28 0.66 6.75
CA LEU A 77 -14.07 -0.32 7.49
C LEU A 77 -15.49 -0.24 6.93
N HIS A 78 -15.94 -1.30 6.24
CA HIS A 78 -17.34 -1.50 5.99
C HIS A 78 -17.95 -1.62 7.38
N LYS A 79 -18.47 -0.51 7.92
CA LYS A 79 -19.47 -0.62 8.97
C LYS A 79 -20.56 -1.45 8.33
N SER A 80 -20.71 -2.70 8.78
CA SER A 80 -21.91 -3.46 8.50
C SER A 80 -23.06 -2.51 8.76
N LYS A 81 -23.81 -2.19 7.71
CA LYS A 81 -25.05 -1.43 7.84
C LYS A 81 -25.84 -2.14 8.95
N PRO A 82 -26.25 -1.43 10.01
CA PRO A 82 -26.91 -2.05 11.14
C PRO A 82 -28.12 -2.87 10.70
#